data_AF-A0A6B9CFU2-F1
#
_entry.id   AF-A0A6B9CFU2-F1
#
_cell.length_a   1.000
_cell.length_b   1.000
_cell.length_c   1.000
_cell.angle_alpha   90.00
_cell.angle_beta   90.00
_cell.angle_gamma   90.00
#
_symmetry.space_group_name_H-M   'P 1'
#
loop_
_entity.id
_entity.type
_entity.pdbx_description
1 polymer ?
#
loop_
_entity_poly.entity_id
_entity_poly.type
_entity_poly.pdbx_seq_one_letter_code
_entity_poly.pdbx_strand_id
1 'polypeptide(L)'
;QNKQGEDNGASTSQHQRTPKSTARKSTLARPTPKLKGSGPDVSQKKTKKHRFRPGTVALQEIRRFQKSTHLLIPAIAIARLARELTEYVNPAITRWTPGALVALQEAAEYYIVDL
;
A
#
# COMPACT_ATOMS: atom_id res chain seq x y z
N GLN A 1 68.26 26.13 -9.24
CA GLN A 1 67.07 26.99 -8.99
C GLN A 1 65.82 26.15 -9.19
N ASN A 2 65.03 26.03 -8.12
CA ASN A 2 63.60 25.72 -8.07
C ASN A 2 63.02 24.45 -8.75
N LYS A 3 62.78 23.41 -7.95
CA LYS A 3 61.54 22.58 -7.91
C LYS A 3 61.39 22.10 -6.45
N GLN A 4 60.50 22.71 -5.67
CA GLN A 4 59.10 22.31 -5.46
C GLN A 4 58.94 20.97 -4.72
N GLY A 5 58.23 21.03 -3.60
CA GLY A 5 57.40 19.92 -3.12
C GLY A 5 57.86 19.28 -1.84
N GLU A 6 57.64 19.99 -0.73
CA GLU A 6 57.32 19.36 0.55
C GLU A 6 56.03 18.54 0.36
N ASP A 7 55.99 17.27 0.78
CA ASP A 7 55.13 16.93 1.91
C ASP A 7 55.46 15.57 2.56
N ASN A 8 55.24 15.60 3.86
CA ASN A 8 55.54 14.66 4.93
C ASN A 8 54.79 13.32 4.72
N GLY A 9 55.29 12.14 5.11
CA GLY A 9 55.94 11.85 6.38
C GLY A 9 54.89 11.29 7.38
N ALA A 10 55.13 10.05 7.81
CA ALA A 10 54.59 9.41 9.02
C ALA A 10 53.16 8.82 9.00
N SER A 11 53.13 7.50 8.85
CA SER A 11 52.13 6.57 9.37
C SER A 11 51.69 6.93 10.79
N THR A 12 50.39 7.11 11.02
CA THR A 12 49.82 7.26 12.37
C THR A 12 48.79 6.17 12.64
N SER A 13 49.15 5.31 13.57
CA SER A 13 48.34 4.28 14.23
C SER A 13 47.20 4.92 15.03
N GLN A 14 45.96 4.44 14.87
CA GLN A 14 44.91 4.69 15.87
C GLN A 14 44.30 3.37 16.36
N HIS A 15 44.38 3.21 17.68
CA HIS A 15 43.96 2.08 18.48
C HIS A 15 42.55 2.35 19.03
N GLN A 16 41.67 1.36 18.86
CA GLN A 16 40.54 0.94 19.70
C GLN A 16 39.55 1.98 20.29
N ARG A 17 38.25 1.66 20.20
CA ARG A 17 37.35 1.59 21.37
C ARG A 17 36.02 0.93 21.05
N THR A 18 35.83 -0.28 21.57
CA THR A 18 34.51 -0.90 21.74
C THR A 18 33.73 -0.12 22.82
N PRO A 19 32.42 0.12 22.65
CA PRO A 19 31.64 0.69 23.73
C PRO A 19 31.41 -0.38 24.81
N LYS A 20 32.21 -0.31 25.88
CA LYS A 20 31.80 -0.78 27.21
C LYS A 20 30.68 0.13 27.70
N SER A 21 29.42 -0.29 27.53
CA SER A 21 28.31 0.26 28.31
C SER A 21 28.13 -0.59 29.56
N THR A 22 28.34 0.06 30.69
CA THR A 22 28.46 -0.49 32.05
C THR A 22 27.13 -0.98 32.60
N ALA A 23 27.14 -2.14 33.26
CA ALA A 23 26.02 -2.69 34.00
C ALA A 23 25.54 -1.74 35.11
N ARG A 24 24.22 -1.52 35.21
CA ARG A 24 23.55 -1.11 36.45
C ARG A 24 22.29 -1.94 36.67
N LYS A 25 22.39 -2.80 37.70
CA LYS A 25 21.36 -3.20 38.68
C LYS A 25 20.05 -3.78 38.10
N SER A 26 19.90 -5.10 37.97
CA SER A 26 19.53 -6.06 39.04
C SER A 26 18.24 -5.71 39.79
N THR A 27 17.09 -6.17 39.28
CA THR A 27 15.99 -6.72 40.07
C THR A 27 15.06 -7.52 39.16
N LEU A 28 14.97 -8.81 39.46
CA LEU A 28 13.83 -9.70 39.26
C LEU A 28 13.51 -10.26 37.86
N ALA A 29 13.50 -11.60 37.85
CA ALA A 29 12.87 -12.53 36.91
C ALA A 29 13.53 -12.75 35.54
N ARG A 30 14.46 -13.71 35.51
CA ARG A 30 14.72 -14.53 34.30
C ARG A 30 13.42 -15.25 33.92
N PRO A 31 12.84 -15.06 32.72
CA PRO A 31 11.75 -15.91 32.29
C PRO A 31 12.33 -17.30 32.05
N THR A 32 12.00 -18.24 32.95
CA THR A 32 12.24 -19.65 32.69
C THR A 32 11.45 -20.03 31.44
N PRO A 33 12.04 -20.69 30.44
CA PRO A 33 11.24 -21.30 29.38
C PRO A 33 10.47 -22.44 30.05
N LYS A 34 9.22 -22.19 30.43
CA LYS A 34 8.29 -23.28 30.71
C LYS A 34 8.14 -24.04 29.40
N LEU A 35 8.77 -25.21 29.32
CA LEU A 35 8.43 -26.27 28.38
C LEU A 35 6.93 -26.52 28.56
N LYS A 36 6.12 -25.83 27.75
CA LYS A 36 4.68 -26.01 27.73
C LYS A 36 4.46 -27.32 26.98
N GLY A 37 4.11 -28.34 27.76
CA GLY A 37 3.92 -29.69 27.30
C GLY A 37 3.16 -29.76 25.99
N SER A 38 3.70 -30.56 25.08
CA SER A 38 3.02 -31.07 23.91
C SER A 38 1.82 -31.90 24.36
N GLY A 39 0.65 -31.29 24.38
CA GLY A 39 -0.63 -31.98 24.27
C GLY A 39 -1.37 -31.38 23.09
N PRO A 40 -2.05 -32.17 22.24
CA PRO A 40 -2.92 -31.61 21.23
C PRO A 40 -4.13 -31.00 21.95
N ASP A 41 -4.02 -29.73 22.33
CA ASP A 41 -5.16 -28.93 22.77
C ASP A 41 -6.00 -28.63 21.53
N VAL A 42 -6.86 -29.58 21.15
CA VAL A 42 -7.94 -29.42 20.16
C VAL A 42 -9.07 -28.57 20.77
N SER A 43 -8.75 -27.60 21.60
CA SER A 43 -9.64 -26.50 21.91
C SER A 43 -9.53 -25.52 20.76
N GLN A 44 -10.45 -25.65 19.79
CA GLN A 44 -10.69 -24.67 18.74
C GLN A 44 -10.99 -23.30 19.37
N LYS A 45 -9.96 -22.59 19.80
CA LYS A 45 -10.02 -21.21 20.23
C LYS A 45 -10.23 -20.43 18.95
N LYS A 46 -11.50 -20.28 18.53
CA LYS A 46 -11.90 -19.46 17.39
C LYS A 46 -11.27 -18.09 17.60
N THR A 47 -10.13 -17.85 16.96
CA THR A 47 -9.47 -16.55 17.00
C THR A 47 -10.49 -15.59 16.44
N LYS A 48 -10.84 -14.57 17.23
CA LYS A 48 -11.80 -13.55 16.79
C LYS A 48 -11.27 -13.00 15.47
N LYS A 49 -12.10 -13.00 14.42
CA LYS A 49 -11.71 -12.44 13.12
C LYS A 49 -11.23 -11.01 13.36
N HIS A 50 -10.03 -10.71 12.88
CA HIS A 50 -9.48 -9.36 12.98
C HIS A 50 -10.44 -8.38 12.29
N ARG A 51 -10.83 -7.31 13.00
CA ARG A 51 -11.70 -6.26 12.48
C ARG A 51 -10.91 -4.96 12.41
N PHE A 52 -10.87 -4.35 11.24
CA PHE A 52 -10.25 -3.05 11.04
C PHE A 52 -11.01 -1.96 11.79
N ARG A 53 -10.30 -0.94 12.25
CA ARG A 53 -10.91 0.24 12.86
C ARG A 53 -11.71 0.99 11.77
N PRO A 54 -12.80 1.69 12.13
CA PRO A 54 -13.52 2.53 11.17
C PRO A 54 -12.55 3.52 10.50
N GLY A 55 -12.73 3.74 9.19
CA GLY A 55 -11.84 4.56 8.37
C GLY A 55 -10.56 3.86 7.87
N THR A 56 -10.11 2.78 8.50
CA THR A 56 -8.88 2.07 8.04
C THR A 56 -9.05 1.50 6.64
N VAL A 57 -10.18 0.85 6.36
CA VAL A 57 -10.46 0.26 5.02
C VAL A 57 -10.70 1.37 3.99
N ALA A 58 -11.45 2.42 4.34
CA ALA A 58 -11.71 3.55 3.45
C ALA A 58 -10.41 4.24 2.99
N LEU A 59 -9.48 4.50 3.91
CA LEU A 59 -8.18 5.08 3.56
C LEU A 59 -7.33 4.15 2.69
N GLN A 60 -7.44 2.84 2.90
CA GLN A 60 -6.76 1.85 2.07
C GLN A 60 -7.34 1.82 0.64
N GLU A 61 -8.65 1.91 0.52
CA GLU A 61 -9.37 1.98 -0.77
C GLU A 61 -9.06 3.28 -1.52
N ILE A 62 -9.08 4.44 -0.83
CA ILE A 62 -8.70 5.73 -1.44
C ILE A 62 -7.30 5.65 -2.05
N ARG A 63 -6.31 5.16 -1.28
CA ARG A 63 -4.93 5.01 -1.77
C ARG A 63 -4.84 4.02 -2.93
N ARG A 64 -5.65 2.97 -2.92
CA ARG A 64 -5.69 1.97 -4.00
C ARG A 64 -6.26 2.59 -5.27
N PHE A 65 -7.42 3.24 -5.20
CA PHE A 65 -8.09 3.84 -6.35
C PHE A 65 -7.26 4.97 -6.95
N GLN A 66 -6.68 5.86 -6.13
CA GLN A 66 -5.82 6.94 -6.60
C GLN A 66 -4.52 6.47 -7.27
N LYS A 67 -4.04 5.26 -6.97
CA LYS A 67 -2.83 4.69 -7.59
C LYS A 67 -3.09 4.09 -8.98
N SER A 68 -4.35 3.84 -9.32
CA SER A 68 -4.75 3.09 -10.51
C SER A 68 -5.76 3.87 -11.34
N THR A 69 -5.93 3.50 -12.60
CA THR A 69 -6.87 4.16 -13.52
C THR A 69 -7.91 3.17 -14.06
N HIS A 70 -8.30 2.19 -13.25
CA HIS A 70 -9.32 1.24 -13.67
C HIS A 70 -10.70 1.89 -13.57
N LEU A 71 -11.57 1.55 -14.52
CA LEU A 71 -12.95 1.96 -14.51
C LEU A 71 -13.68 1.37 -13.30
N LEU A 72 -14.42 2.22 -12.59
CA LEU A 72 -15.12 1.88 -11.35
C LEU A 72 -16.57 1.48 -11.60
N ILE A 73 -17.17 2.01 -12.67
CA ILE A 73 -18.56 1.72 -13.03
C ILE A 73 -18.59 0.47 -13.93
N PRO A 74 -19.53 -0.46 -13.74
CA PRO A 74 -19.69 -1.58 -14.65
C PRO A 74 -20.06 -1.11 -16.06
N ALA A 75 -19.29 -1.51 -17.08
CA ALA A 75 -19.51 -1.10 -18.47
C ALA A 75 -20.92 -1.39 -19.01
N ILE A 76 -21.57 -2.45 -18.52
CA ILE A 76 -22.95 -2.78 -18.91
C ILE A 76 -23.97 -1.72 -18.46
N ALA A 77 -23.73 -1.02 -17.36
CA ALA A 77 -24.61 0.03 -16.88
C ALA A 77 -24.57 1.23 -17.83
N ILE A 78 -23.36 1.67 -18.20
CA ILE A 78 -23.15 2.74 -19.20
C ILE A 78 -23.74 2.35 -20.56
N ALA A 79 -23.54 1.11 -21.00
CA ALA A 79 -24.05 0.66 -22.30
C ALA A 79 -25.58 0.66 -22.37
N ARG A 80 -26.27 0.31 -21.27
CA ARG A 80 -27.74 0.38 -21.17
C ARG A 80 -28.22 1.82 -21.18
N LEU A 81 -27.61 2.68 -20.37
CA LEU A 81 -27.94 4.11 -20.32
C LEU A 81 -27.72 4.80 -21.67
N ALA A 82 -26.61 4.50 -22.35
CA ALA A 82 -26.32 5.02 -23.68
C ALA A 82 -27.40 4.61 -24.70
N ARG A 83 -27.92 3.38 -24.60
CA ARG A 83 -29.01 2.90 -25.45
C ARG A 83 -30.32 3.61 -25.18
N GLU A 84 -30.70 3.69 -23.92
CA GLU A 84 -31.90 4.39 -23.47
C GLU A 84 -31.90 5.85 -23.94
N LEU A 85 -30.77 6.55 -23.78
CA LEU A 85 -30.63 7.93 -24.23
C LEU A 85 -30.69 8.05 -25.76
N THR A 86 -30.07 7.13 -26.51
CA THR A 86 -30.17 7.17 -27.97
C THR A 86 -31.56 6.90 -28.49
N GLU A 87 -32.30 6.00 -27.86
CA GLU A 87 -33.69 5.74 -28.22
C GLU A 87 -34.56 6.98 -27.99
N TYR A 88 -34.28 7.74 -26.93
CA TYR A 88 -34.94 9.00 -26.66
C TYR A 88 -34.55 10.13 -27.64
N VAL A 89 -33.26 10.26 -27.98
CA VAL A 89 -32.75 11.39 -28.78
C VAL A 89 -32.90 11.16 -30.28
N ASN A 90 -32.51 9.99 -30.78
CA ASN A 90 -32.59 9.63 -32.19
C ASN A 90 -32.73 8.10 -32.36
N PRO A 91 -33.96 7.60 -32.50
CA PRO A 91 -34.25 6.18 -32.66
C PRO A 91 -33.58 5.51 -33.88
N ALA A 92 -33.13 6.28 -34.88
CA ALA A 92 -32.47 5.73 -36.06
C ALA A 92 -31.08 5.14 -35.74
N ILE A 93 -30.45 5.56 -34.63
CA ILE A 93 -29.13 5.09 -34.21
C ILE A 93 -29.30 3.85 -33.32
N THR A 94 -29.05 2.67 -33.89
CA THR A 94 -29.22 1.38 -33.20
C THR A 94 -27.92 0.76 -32.69
N ARG A 95 -26.78 1.20 -33.24
CA ARG A 95 -25.46 0.61 -33.02
C ARG A 95 -24.50 1.60 -32.38
N TRP A 96 -23.73 1.10 -31.42
CA TRP A 96 -22.59 1.81 -30.83
C TRP A 96 -21.32 1.02 -31.05
N THR A 97 -20.24 1.74 -31.35
CA THR A 97 -18.88 1.18 -31.38
C THR A 97 -18.42 0.90 -29.95
N PRO A 98 -17.73 -0.23 -29.67
CA PRO A 98 -17.19 -0.51 -28.35
C PRO A 98 -16.30 0.61 -27.80
N GLY A 99 -15.43 1.17 -28.63
CA GLY A 99 -14.56 2.29 -28.23
C GLY A 99 -15.31 3.57 -27.88
N ALA A 100 -16.47 3.84 -28.50
CA ALA A 100 -17.29 4.99 -28.15
C ALA A 100 -17.93 4.85 -26.76
N LEU A 101 -18.34 3.63 -26.40
CA LEU A 101 -18.87 3.35 -25.06
C LEU A 101 -17.80 3.49 -23.97
N VAL A 102 -16.56 3.06 -24.27
CA VAL A 102 -15.42 3.24 -23.34
C VAL A 102 -15.09 4.72 -23.18
N ALA A 103 -14.99 5.47 -24.28
CA ALA A 103 -14.69 6.91 -24.22
C ALA A 103 -15.76 7.69 -23.43
N LEU A 104 -17.05 7.35 -23.62
CA LEU A 104 -18.14 7.95 -22.85
C LEU A 104 -18.01 7.62 -21.36
N GLN A 105 -17.67 6.38 -21.04
CA GLN A 105 -17.46 5.96 -19.66
C GLN A 105 -16.27 6.69 -19.01
N GLU A 106 -15.13 6.77 -19.69
CA GLU A 106 -13.94 7.47 -19.20
C GLU A 106 -14.24 8.95 -18.92
N ALA A 107 -14.91 9.62 -19.85
CA ALA A 107 -15.30 11.02 -19.67
C ALA A 107 -16.28 11.21 -18.50
N ALA A 108 -17.27 10.32 -18.36
CA ALA A 108 -18.24 10.38 -17.28
C ALA A 108 -17.60 10.13 -15.90
N GLU A 109 -16.73 9.12 -15.78
CA GLU A 109 -16.02 8.80 -14.54
C GLU A 109 -15.02 9.90 -14.15
N TYR A 110 -14.32 10.48 -15.13
CA TYR A 110 -13.45 11.62 -14.88
C TYR A 110 -14.24 12.82 -14.34
N TYR A 111 -15.37 13.14 -14.98
CA TYR A 111 -16.21 14.27 -14.55
C TYR A 111 -16.70 14.13 -13.10
N ILE A 112 -17.18 12.94 -12.69
CA ILE A 112 -17.69 12.77 -11.32
C ILE A 112 -16.60 12.76 -10.24
N VAL A 113 -15.35 12.47 -10.61
CA VAL A 113 -14.20 12.48 -9.67
C VAL A 113 -13.64 13.89 -9.48
N ASP A 114 -13.74 14.75 -10.50
CA ASP A 114 -13.18 16.11 -10.50
C ASP A 114 -14.07 17.16 -9.81
N LEU A 115 -15.37 16.88 -9.63
CA LEU A 115 -16.34 17.74 -8.91
C LEU A 115 -15.93 18.09 -7.48
#